data_AF-A0A963QLK4-F1
#
_entry.id   AF-A0A963QLK4-F1
#
_cell.length_a   1.000
_cell.length_b   1.000
_cell.length_c   1.000
_cell.angle_alpha   90.00
_cell.angle_beta   90.00
_cell.angle_gamma   90.00
#
_symmetry.space_group_name_H-M   'P 1'
#
loop_
_entity.id
_entity.type
_entity.pdbx_description
1 polymer ?
#
loop_
_entity_poly.entity_id
_entity_poly.type
_entity_poly.pdbx_seq_one_letter_code
_entity_poly.pdbx_strand_id
1 'polypeptide(L)' 'MAKIKVTNPVVEMDGDEMTRIIWQWIRERLILPYLDIDLKYYDLSIEKRDE' A
#
# COMPACT_ATOMS: atom_id res chain seq x y z
N MET A 1 -12.71 13.87 11.22
CA MET A 1 -12.69 14.42 9.84
C MET A 1 -13.17 13.33 8.91
N ALA A 2 -13.92 13.67 7.85
CA ALA A 2 -14.21 12.71 6.79
C ALA A 2 -12.91 12.42 6.01
N LYS A 3 -12.70 11.17 5.62
CA LYS A 3 -11.57 10.79 4.76
C LYS A 3 -11.73 11.41 3.37
N ILE A 4 -10.63 11.77 2.73
CA ILE A 4 -10.63 12.27 1.35
C ILE A 4 -10.88 11.09 0.43
N LYS A 5 -11.96 11.15 -0.37
CA LYS A 5 -12.32 10.10 -1.30
C LYS A 5 -11.48 10.18 -2.57
N VAL A 6 -10.77 9.11 -2.89
CA VAL A 6 -10.00 8.98 -4.13
C VAL A 6 -10.89 8.36 -5.20
N THR A 7 -10.96 8.99 -6.37
CA THR A 7 -11.92 8.60 -7.43
C THR A 7 -11.51 7.33 -8.16
N ASN A 8 -10.21 7.14 -8.39
CA ASN A 8 -9.66 6.01 -9.13
C ASN A 8 -8.84 5.11 -8.21
N PRO A 9 -8.80 3.79 -8.47
CA PRO A 9 -7.96 2.88 -7.73
C PRO A 9 -6.47 3.16 -8.00
N VAL A 10 -5.64 2.86 -7.00
CA VAL A 10 -4.17 2.91 -7.13
C VAL A 10 -3.62 1.50 -7.02
N VAL A 11 -2.66 1.18 -7.88
CA VAL A 11 -1.93 -0.09 -7.81
C VAL A 11 -0.82 0.05 -6.78
N GLU A 12 -0.83 -0.83 -5.79
CA GLU A 12 0.17 -0.94 -4.75
C GLU A 12 1.05 -2.15 -5.05
N MET A 13 2.36 -1.91 -5.19
CA MET A 13 3.36 -2.96 -5.43
C MET A 13 4.27 -3.03 -4.21
N ASP A 14 4.17 -4.12 -3.46
CA ASP A 14 4.94 -4.34 -2.23
C ASP A 14 6.33 -4.90 -2.56
N GLY A 15 7.31 -4.57 -1.72
CA GLY A 15 8.72 -4.94 -1.93
C GLY A 15 9.26 -5.86 -0.84
N ASP A 16 10.58 -5.85 -0.67
CA ASP A 16 11.31 -6.75 0.23
C ASP A 16 11.92 -6.02 1.44
N GLU A 17 12.39 -6.82 2.40
CA GLU A 17 13.25 -6.40 3.53
C GLU A 17 12.68 -5.22 4.37
N MET A 18 13.54 -4.25 4.71
CA MET A 18 13.16 -3.09 5.52
C MET A 18 12.18 -2.16 4.82
N THR A 19 12.19 -2.13 3.48
CA THR A 19 11.28 -1.27 2.72
C THR A 19 9.82 -1.73 2.83
N ARG A 20 9.57 -3.04 2.89
CA ARG A 20 8.24 -3.61 3.15
C ARG A 20 7.66 -3.15 4.49
N ILE A 21 8.47 -3.17 5.53
CA ILE A 21 8.07 -2.77 6.88
C ILE A 21 7.78 -1.27 6.96
N ILE A 22 8.67 -0.44 6.40
CA ILE A 22 8.48 1.02 6.38
C ILE A 22 7.25 1.38 5.54
N TRP A 23 7.04 0.71 4.42
CA TRP A 23 5.89 0.92 3.54
C TRP A 23 4.56 0.63 4.25
N GLN A 24 4.49 -0.48 5.02
CA GLN A 24 3.34 -0.78 5.87
C GLN A 24 3.06 0.36 6.87
N TRP A 25 4.09 0.89 7.53
CA TRP A 25 3.92 1.99 8.48
C TRP A 25 3.43 3.27 7.82
N ILE A 26 3.95 3.62 6.64
CA ILE A 26 3.50 4.77 5.86
C ILE A 26 2.02 4.61 5.51
N ARG A 27 1.65 3.45 4.96
CA ARG A 27 0.27 3.14 4.56
C ARG A 27 -0.70 3.26 5.73
N GLU A 28 -0.40 2.63 6.85
CA GLU A 28 -1.28 2.57 8.02
C GLU A 28 -1.37 3.87 8.81
N ARG A 29 -0.26 4.63 8.91
CA ARG A 29 -0.20 5.83 9.76
C ARG A 29 -0.43 7.12 8.99
N LEU A 30 -0.05 7.16 7.71
CA LEU A 30 0.00 8.39 6.93
C LEU A 30 -0.96 8.41 5.75
N ILE A 31 -1.48 7.26 5.29
CA ILE A 31 -2.38 7.19 4.13
C ILE A 31 -3.81 6.82 4.55
N LEU A 32 -4.03 5.60 5.05
CA LEU A 32 -5.38 5.07 5.37
C LEU A 32 -6.19 5.85 6.41
N PRO A 33 -5.58 6.58 7.38
CA PRO A 33 -6.35 7.43 8.29
C PRO A 33 -6.98 8.64 7.59
N TYR A 34 -6.41 9.07 6.46
CA TYR A 34 -6.78 10.32 5.78
C TYR A 34 -7.45 10.11 4.43
N LEU A 35 -7.16 9.00 3.74
CA LEU A 35 -7.70 8.68 2.41
C LEU A 35 -8.67 7.49 2.47
N ASP A 36 -9.79 7.62 1.76
CA ASP A 36 -10.66 6.52 1.36
C ASP A 36 -10.31 6.18 -0.09
N ILE A 37 -9.51 5.14 -0.27
CA ILE A 37 -8.85 4.78 -1.54
C ILE A 37 -8.93 3.26 -1.76
N ASP A 38 -9.23 2.88 -3.00
CA ASP A 38 -9.15 1.48 -3.45
C ASP A 38 -7.69 1.16 -3.84
N LEU A 39 -7.04 0.29 -3.07
CA LEU A 39 -5.67 -0.17 -3.30
C LEU A 39 -5.69 -1.56 -3.92
N LYS A 40 -5.24 -1.66 -5.17
CA LYS A 40 -5.02 -2.93 -5.85
C LYS A 40 -3.63 -3.45 -5.50
N TYR A 41 -3.58 -4.35 -4.53
CA TYR A 41 -2.34 -4.90 -3.97
C TYR A 41 -1.72 -5.99 -4.86
N TYR A 42 -0.41 -5.88 -5.09
CA TYR A 42 0.43 -6.88 -5.73
C TYR A 42 1.70 -7.03 -4.91
N ASP A 43 2.00 -8.26 -4.49
CA ASP A 43 3.25 -8.57 -3.81
C ASP A 43 4.33 -8.82 -4.86
N LEU A 44 5.37 -7.97 -4.90
CA LEU A 44 6.55 -8.13 -5.74
C LEU A 44 7.78 -8.55 -4.93
N SER A 45 7.59 -9.15 -3.76
CA SER A 45 8.68 -9.80 -3.04
C SER A 45 9.39 -10.83 -3.92
N ILE A 46 10.65 -11.10 -3.62
CA ILE A 46 11.43 -12.06 -4.39
C ILE A 46 10.79 -13.47 -4.33
N GLU A 47 10.25 -13.87 -3.18
CA GLU A 47 9.59 -15.17 -3.05
C GLU A 47 8.33 -15.24 -3.89
N LYS A 48 7.55 -14.16 -3.97
CA LYS A 48 6.33 -14.13 -4.77
C LYS A 48 6.59 -14.11 -6.27
N ARG A 49 7.72 -13.53 -6.69
CA ARG A 49 8.11 -13.46 -8.11
C ARG A 49 8.73 -14.75 -8.63
N ASP A 50 9.30 -15.57 -7.75
CA ASP A 50 9.95 -16.84 -8.10
C ASP A 50 8.99 -18.04 -8.10
N GLU A 51 7.76 -17.86 -7.58
CA GLU A 51 6.63 -18.81 -7.70
C GLU A 51 6.15 -18.99 -9.15
#